data_AF-A0A2S6USM0-F1
#
_entry.id   AF-A0A2S6USM0-F1
#
_cell.length_a   1.000
_cell.length_b   1.000
_cell.length_c   1.000
_cell.angle_alpha   90.00
_cell.angle_beta   90.00
_cell.angle_gamma   90.00
#
_symmetry.space_group_name_H-M   'P 1'
#
loop_
_entity.id
_entity.type
_entity.pdbx_description
1 polymer ?
#
loop_
_entity_poly.entity_id
_entity_poly.type
_entity_poly.pdbx_seq_one_letter_code
_entity_poly.pdbx_strand_id
1 'polypeptide(L)'
;MTKYQFLFEWQRCPDGYAIYDLKGKEINDHPVVDDEQSWGRVMVARSNRMEIFNPFDRHAAIQRVLQDKKNTHGYLDFAKMYGLLSHPTEPESISTFYLVASELRTMFRYYDSGNISRLEKLYNESRWGKNSLRFEINDSGSVFVSHNPFTLRDALWVEFGEMVARGENHQVCAECGVWYMPDRQRRSNSKNVFCSASHSKNFHNRKIKESKEEKKIVLSDG
;
A
#
# COMPACT_ATOMS: atom_id res chain seq x y z
N MET A 1 -7.51 -0.65 26.78
CA MET A 1 -7.63 -1.08 25.37
C MET A 1 -6.51 -2.07 25.13
N THR A 2 -6.82 -3.34 24.89
CA THR A 2 -5.79 -4.38 24.68
C THR A 2 -5.01 -4.03 23.43
N LYS A 3 -3.70 -3.84 23.55
CA LYS A 3 -2.83 -3.55 22.42
C LYS A 3 -2.62 -4.88 21.70
N TYR A 4 -3.40 -5.14 20.65
CA TYR A 4 -3.10 -6.25 19.76
C TYR A 4 -1.72 -5.99 19.17
N GLN A 5 -0.84 -6.98 19.27
CA GLN A 5 0.46 -6.92 18.65
C GLN A 5 0.36 -7.66 17.33
N PHE A 6 0.52 -6.90 16.24
CA PHE A 6 0.56 -7.42 14.90
C PHE A 6 1.99 -7.92 14.62
N LEU A 7 2.19 -9.24 14.70
CA LEU A 7 3.46 -9.87 14.38
C LEU A 7 3.37 -10.47 12.98
N PHE A 8 4.08 -9.85 12.05
CA PHE A 8 4.19 -10.35 10.70
C PHE A 8 5.58 -10.09 10.13
N GLU A 9 6.37 -11.15 10.07
CA GLU A 9 7.62 -11.18 9.33
C GLU A 9 7.33 -11.68 7.91
N TRP A 10 7.83 -10.94 6.92
CA TRP A 10 7.68 -11.30 5.52
C TRP A 10 9.04 -11.47 4.86
N GLN A 11 9.04 -12.03 3.66
CA GLN A 11 10.25 -12.18 2.86
C GLN A 11 10.08 -11.51 1.50
N ARG A 12 11.14 -10.85 1.05
CA ARG A 12 11.22 -10.28 -0.30
C ARG A 12 12.54 -10.62 -0.97
N CYS A 13 12.54 -10.58 -2.29
CA CYS A 13 13.75 -10.71 -3.10
C CYS A 13 14.45 -9.34 -3.17
N PRO A 14 15.66 -9.18 -2.60
CA PRO A 14 16.39 -7.91 -2.66
C PRO A 14 16.86 -7.56 -4.08
N ASP A 15 16.98 -8.57 -4.95
CA ASP A 15 17.29 -8.39 -6.38
C ASP A 15 16.05 -7.98 -7.20
N GLY A 16 14.90 -7.87 -6.55
CA GLY A 16 13.63 -7.48 -7.14
C GLY A 16 12.95 -8.60 -7.90
N TYR A 17 12.01 -8.19 -8.76
CA TYR A 17 11.10 -9.08 -9.48
C TYR A 17 11.11 -8.75 -10.98
N ALA A 18 10.68 -9.72 -11.78
CA ALA A 18 10.47 -9.60 -13.21
C ALA A 18 9.09 -10.18 -13.58
N ILE A 19 8.57 -9.77 -14.72
CA ILE A 19 7.27 -10.24 -15.22
C ILE A 19 7.50 -11.12 -16.44
N TYR A 20 6.83 -12.26 -16.45
CA TYR A 20 6.89 -13.23 -17.54
C TYR A 20 5.48 -13.46 -18.09
N ASP A 21 5.37 -13.67 -19.41
CA ASP A 21 4.15 -14.21 -20.01
C ASP A 21 4.02 -15.73 -19.77
N LEU A 22 2.88 -16.32 -20.20
CA LEU A 22 2.64 -17.76 -20.13
C LEU A 22 3.65 -18.60 -20.93
N LYS A 23 4.44 -17.99 -21.82
CA LYS A 23 5.47 -18.66 -22.61
C LYS A 23 6.85 -18.55 -21.94
N GLY A 24 6.95 -17.94 -20.76
CA GLY A 24 8.20 -17.72 -20.04
C GLY A 24 9.07 -16.61 -20.63
N LYS A 25 8.53 -15.76 -21.52
CA LYS A 25 9.25 -14.60 -22.04
C LYS A 25 9.15 -13.44 -21.06
N GLU A 26 10.29 -12.88 -20.66
CA GLU A 26 10.34 -11.68 -19.83
C GLU A 26 9.77 -10.47 -20.58
N ILE A 27 8.90 -9.73 -19.92
CA ILE A 27 8.26 -8.52 -20.43
C ILE A 27 8.95 -7.32 -19.80
N ASN A 28 9.85 -6.68 -20.56
CA ASN A 28 10.64 -5.55 -20.08
C ASN A 28 9.95 -4.20 -20.30
N ASP A 29 9.13 -4.07 -21.35
CA ASP A 29 8.54 -2.79 -21.73
C ASP A 29 7.16 -2.96 -22.35
N HIS A 30 6.18 -2.35 -21.68
CA HIS A 30 5.24 -1.36 -22.20
C HIS A 30 4.20 -1.09 -21.10
N PRO A 31 3.68 0.14 -20.97
CA PRO A 31 2.48 0.40 -20.16
C PRO A 31 1.34 -0.36 -20.83
N VAL A 32 1.16 -1.62 -20.45
CA VAL A 32 0.01 -2.39 -20.91
C VAL A 32 -1.19 -1.81 -20.17
N VAL A 33 -1.90 -0.97 -20.92
CA VAL A 33 -3.25 -0.52 -20.61
C VAL A 33 -4.04 -1.79 -20.34
N ASP A 34 -4.66 -1.82 -19.16
CA ASP A 34 -5.57 -2.83 -18.62
C ASP A 34 -6.24 -3.69 -19.71
N ASP A 35 -5.54 -4.70 -20.19
CA ASP A 35 -6.00 -5.60 -21.25
C ASP A 35 -6.16 -7.01 -20.67
N GLU A 36 -7.12 -7.75 -21.20
CA GLU A 36 -7.34 -9.15 -20.82
C GLU A 36 -6.06 -10.00 -21.04
N GLN A 37 -5.12 -9.56 -21.89
CA GLN A 37 -3.84 -10.24 -22.11
C GLN A 37 -2.91 -10.19 -20.88
N SER A 38 -3.11 -9.24 -19.97
CA SER A 38 -2.33 -9.13 -18.74
C SER A 38 -2.64 -10.24 -17.72
N TRP A 39 -3.77 -10.95 -17.87
CA TRP A 39 -4.23 -11.98 -16.93
C TRP A 39 -3.39 -13.27 -16.98
N GLY A 40 -2.64 -13.50 -18.06
CA GLY A 40 -1.71 -14.62 -18.18
C GLY A 40 -0.29 -14.32 -17.66
N ARG A 41 -0.03 -13.12 -17.12
CA ARG A 41 1.31 -12.74 -16.69
C ARG A 41 1.55 -13.09 -15.24
N VAL A 42 2.77 -13.53 -14.96
CA VAL A 42 3.23 -13.85 -13.60
C VAL A 42 4.44 -13.01 -13.25
N MET A 43 4.53 -12.65 -11.98
CA MET A 43 5.67 -12.00 -11.37
C MET A 43 6.53 -13.04 -10.67
N VAL A 44 7.84 -13.01 -10.93
CA VAL A 44 8.80 -14.00 -10.42
C VAL A 44 9.99 -13.26 -9.82
N ALA A 45 10.52 -13.78 -8.71
CA ALA A 45 11.74 -13.25 -8.09
C ALA A 45 12.94 -13.38 -9.06
N ARG A 46 13.77 -12.34 -9.14
CA ARG A 46 14.98 -12.36 -10.01
C ARG A 46 16.07 -13.30 -9.51
N SER A 47 16.03 -13.69 -8.24
CA SER A 47 16.97 -14.62 -7.64
C SER A 47 16.27 -15.45 -6.56
N ASN A 48 16.93 -16.51 -6.10
CA ASN A 48 16.48 -17.31 -4.96
C ASN A 48 16.87 -16.69 -3.61
N ARG A 49 17.48 -15.49 -3.61
CA ARG A 49 17.89 -14.82 -2.39
C ARG A 49 16.67 -14.14 -1.78
N MET A 50 16.39 -14.45 -0.51
CA MET A 50 15.28 -13.89 0.25
C MET A 50 15.81 -13.19 1.47
N GLU A 51 15.31 -11.99 1.75
CA GLU A 51 15.58 -11.28 3.00
C GLU A 51 14.30 -11.19 3.85
N ILE A 52 14.45 -11.36 5.16
CA ILE A 52 13.37 -11.12 6.12
C ILE A 52 13.19 -9.61 6.24
N PHE A 53 11.93 -9.16 6.20
CA PHE A 53 11.60 -7.76 6.38
C PHE A 53 10.20 -7.61 7.00
N ASN A 54 9.98 -6.50 7.70
CA ASN A 54 8.69 -6.15 8.29
C ASN A 54 8.05 -5.02 7.47
N PRO A 55 7.02 -5.30 6.65
CA PRO A 55 6.43 -4.30 5.76
C PRO A 55 5.82 -3.11 6.52
N PHE A 56 5.22 -3.38 7.67
CA PHE A 56 4.42 -2.42 8.42
C PHE A 56 5.27 -1.53 9.33
N ASP A 57 6.50 -1.93 9.69
CA ASP A 57 7.45 -1.09 10.44
C ASP A 57 7.92 0.11 9.61
N ARG A 58 8.02 -0.07 8.28
CA ARG A 58 8.54 0.97 7.38
C ARG A 58 7.45 1.89 6.84
N HIS A 59 6.24 1.37 6.65
CA HIS A 59 5.17 2.09 5.96
C HIS A 59 3.80 1.79 6.60
N ALA A 60 3.33 2.72 7.42
CA ALA A 60 2.05 2.64 8.12
C ALA A 60 0.80 2.52 7.20
N ALA A 61 0.97 2.71 5.89
CA ALA A 61 -0.13 2.80 4.93
C ALA A 61 0.10 1.94 3.68
N ILE A 62 0.74 0.78 3.83
CA ILE A 62 1.05 -0.11 2.70
C ILE A 62 -0.18 -0.51 1.86
N GLN A 63 -1.36 -0.69 2.47
CA GLN A 63 -2.60 -0.97 1.73
C GLN A 63 -3.02 0.21 0.85
N ARG A 64 -2.78 1.44 1.32
CA ARG A 64 -3.01 2.66 0.54
C ARG A 64 -2.09 2.70 -0.68
N VAL A 65 -0.82 2.33 -0.49
CA VAL A 65 0.15 2.23 -1.59
C VAL A 65 -0.31 1.20 -2.64
N LEU A 66 -0.85 0.04 -2.21
CA LEU A 66 -1.33 -0.99 -3.15
C LEU A 66 -2.57 -0.56 -3.93
N GLN A 67 -3.59 0.03 -3.28
CA GLN A 67 -4.83 0.42 -3.98
C GLN A 67 -4.63 1.47 -5.08
N ASP A 68 -3.59 2.30 -4.93
CA ASP A 68 -3.22 3.34 -5.89
C ASP A 68 -2.61 2.76 -7.16
N LYS A 69 -2.14 1.51 -7.12
CA LYS A 69 -1.60 0.82 -8.28
C LYS A 69 -2.75 0.38 -9.20
N LYS A 70 -2.61 0.72 -10.48
CA LYS A 70 -3.64 0.50 -11.51
C LYS A 70 -3.12 -0.23 -12.75
N ASN A 71 -1.85 -0.61 -12.74
CA ASN A 71 -1.22 -1.24 -13.89
C ASN A 71 -0.09 -2.15 -13.43
N THR A 72 0.32 -3.00 -14.37
CA THR A 72 1.39 -3.99 -14.20
C THR A 72 2.69 -3.40 -13.62
N HIS A 73 3.11 -2.22 -14.08
CA HIS A 73 4.33 -1.57 -13.59
C HIS A 73 4.18 -1.13 -12.13
N GLY A 74 3.04 -0.55 -11.77
CA GLY A 74 2.74 -0.15 -10.39
C GLY A 74 2.72 -1.34 -9.43
N TYR A 75 2.24 -2.50 -9.87
CA TYR A 75 2.31 -3.74 -9.09
C TYR A 75 3.74 -4.27 -8.97
N LEU A 76 4.53 -4.20 -10.04
CA LEU A 76 5.95 -4.53 -10.00
C LEU A 76 6.72 -3.65 -9.02
N ASP A 77 6.46 -2.33 -9.01
CA ASP A 77 7.08 -1.40 -8.07
C ASP A 77 6.67 -1.68 -6.63
N PHE A 78 5.40 -2.03 -6.41
CA PHE A 78 4.93 -2.49 -5.11
C PHE A 78 5.70 -3.73 -4.67
N ALA A 79 5.82 -4.75 -5.52
CA ALA A 79 6.50 -5.99 -5.18
C ALA A 79 8.01 -5.79 -4.96
N LYS A 80 8.69 -4.93 -5.71
CA LYS A 80 10.09 -4.57 -5.44
C LYS A 80 10.27 -3.99 -4.03
N MET A 81 9.30 -3.22 -3.56
CA MET A 81 9.35 -2.57 -2.26
C MET A 81 8.94 -3.52 -1.12
N TYR A 82 7.90 -4.32 -1.31
CA TYR A 82 7.24 -5.08 -0.24
C TYR A 82 7.17 -6.60 -0.48
N GLY A 83 7.70 -7.11 -1.58
CA GLY A 83 7.57 -8.51 -1.95
C GLY A 83 6.21 -8.89 -2.55
N LEU A 84 6.06 -10.18 -2.85
CA LEU A 84 4.84 -10.77 -3.39
C LEU A 84 3.74 -10.86 -2.31
N LEU A 85 2.47 -10.93 -2.73
CA LEU A 85 1.32 -10.96 -1.84
C LEU A 85 1.09 -12.35 -1.23
N SER A 86 1.21 -13.43 -2.01
CA SER A 86 0.80 -14.77 -1.58
C SER A 86 1.95 -15.66 -1.11
N HIS A 87 3.05 -15.71 -1.85
CA HIS A 87 4.20 -16.54 -1.48
C HIS A 87 5.49 -15.83 -1.89
N PRO A 88 6.53 -15.81 -1.05
CA PRO A 88 7.68 -14.95 -1.29
C PRO A 88 8.59 -15.45 -2.44
N THR A 89 8.56 -16.75 -2.75
CA THR A 89 9.42 -17.38 -3.80
C THR A 89 8.66 -18.00 -4.97
N GLU A 90 7.34 -18.13 -4.90
CA GLU A 90 6.58 -18.74 -6.01
C GLU A 90 6.11 -17.67 -6.98
N PRO A 91 5.99 -17.99 -8.28
CA PRO A 91 5.38 -17.09 -9.25
C PRO A 91 3.99 -16.63 -8.80
N GLU A 92 3.72 -15.33 -8.85
CA GLU A 92 2.43 -14.76 -8.50
C GLU A 92 1.77 -14.11 -9.71
N SER A 93 0.50 -14.41 -9.95
CA SER A 93 -0.24 -13.79 -11.06
C SER A 93 -0.42 -12.29 -10.85
N ILE A 94 -0.25 -11.51 -11.91
CA ILE A 94 -0.58 -10.08 -11.91
C ILE A 94 -2.08 -9.87 -11.60
N SER A 95 -2.95 -10.81 -11.98
CA SER A 95 -4.37 -10.74 -11.63
C SER A 95 -4.62 -10.77 -10.13
N THR A 96 -3.76 -11.44 -9.34
CA THR A 96 -3.84 -11.43 -7.87
C THR A 96 -3.64 -10.02 -7.32
N PHE A 97 -2.64 -9.28 -7.80
CA PHE A 97 -2.43 -7.89 -7.42
C PHE A 97 -3.60 -6.99 -7.82
N TYR A 98 -4.11 -7.16 -9.03
CA TYR A 98 -5.25 -6.39 -9.52
C TYR A 98 -6.50 -6.57 -8.65
N LEU A 99 -6.86 -7.83 -8.37
CA LEU A 99 -8.03 -8.16 -7.55
C LEU A 99 -7.92 -7.54 -6.15
N VAL A 100 -6.79 -7.76 -5.47
CA VAL A 100 -6.56 -7.22 -4.12
C VAL A 100 -6.57 -5.69 -4.12
N ALA A 101 -5.91 -5.05 -5.08
CA ALA A 101 -5.89 -3.59 -5.20
C ALA A 101 -7.29 -3.01 -5.48
N SER A 102 -8.10 -3.69 -6.31
CA SER A 102 -9.46 -3.28 -6.64
C SER A 102 -10.41 -3.38 -5.44
N GLU A 103 -10.31 -4.47 -4.67
CA GLU A 103 -11.06 -4.66 -3.44
C GLU A 103 -10.65 -3.62 -2.38
N LEU A 104 -9.34 -3.43 -2.15
CA LEU A 104 -8.84 -2.37 -1.26
C LEU A 104 -9.38 -0.99 -1.66
N ARG A 105 -9.36 -0.65 -2.95
CA ARG A 105 -9.89 0.62 -3.45
C ARG A 105 -11.37 0.80 -3.13
N THR A 106 -12.15 -0.27 -3.29
CA THR A 106 -13.59 -0.27 -2.98
C THR A 106 -13.83 -0.11 -1.48
N MET A 107 -13.07 -0.83 -0.65
CA MET A 107 -13.13 -0.73 0.81
C MET A 107 -12.74 0.68 1.28
N PHE A 108 -11.62 1.22 0.81
CA PHE A 108 -11.19 2.58 1.14
C PHE A 108 -12.19 3.64 0.70
N ARG A 109 -12.87 3.48 -0.43
CA ARG A 109 -13.96 4.39 -0.84
C ARG A 109 -15.12 4.40 0.18
N TYR A 110 -15.49 3.24 0.74
CA TYR A 110 -16.54 3.17 1.76
C TYR A 110 -16.05 3.72 3.10
N TYR A 111 -14.81 3.42 3.48
CA TYR A 111 -14.18 3.97 4.68
C TYR A 111 -14.12 5.51 4.62
N ASP A 112 -13.58 6.07 3.53
CA ASP A 112 -13.37 7.52 3.36
C ASP A 112 -14.68 8.31 3.25
N SER A 113 -15.78 7.65 2.82
CA SER A 113 -17.12 8.25 2.79
C SER A 113 -17.91 8.05 4.10
N GLY A 114 -17.35 7.36 5.08
CA GLY A 114 -18.02 7.06 6.35
C GLY A 114 -19.14 6.01 6.25
N ASN A 115 -19.22 5.28 5.13
CA ASN A 115 -20.22 4.23 4.93
C ASN A 115 -19.80 2.91 5.59
N ILE A 116 -19.73 2.91 6.91
CA ILE A 116 -19.20 1.78 7.70
C ILE A 116 -20.01 0.50 7.50
N SER A 117 -21.34 0.58 7.37
CA SER A 117 -22.16 -0.63 7.19
C SER A 117 -21.87 -1.35 5.87
N ARG A 118 -21.63 -0.62 4.77
CA ARG A 118 -21.22 -1.26 3.50
C ARG A 118 -19.79 -1.78 3.57
N LEU A 119 -18.91 -1.06 4.26
CA LEU A 119 -17.54 -1.51 4.48
C LEU A 119 -17.51 -2.82 5.26
N GLU A 120 -18.23 -2.90 6.37
CA GLU A 120 -18.35 -4.09 7.21
C GLU A 120 -18.83 -5.29 6.39
N LYS A 121 -19.91 -5.10 5.62
CA LYS A 121 -20.44 -6.16 4.75
C LYS A 121 -19.39 -6.64 3.75
N LEU A 122 -18.75 -5.72 3.02
CA LEU A 122 -17.73 -6.06 2.04
C LEU A 122 -16.52 -6.74 2.71
N TYR A 123 -16.11 -6.24 3.88
CA TYR A 123 -14.99 -6.80 4.63
C TYR A 123 -15.31 -8.25 5.00
N ASN A 124 -16.45 -8.52 5.63
CA ASN A 124 -16.80 -9.88 6.04
C ASN A 124 -17.08 -10.85 4.87
N GLU A 125 -17.44 -10.33 3.68
CA GLU A 125 -17.68 -11.14 2.47
C GLU A 125 -16.39 -11.47 1.69
N SER A 126 -15.37 -10.61 1.72
CA SER A 126 -14.09 -10.86 1.03
C SER A 126 -13.33 -12.01 1.72
N ARG A 127 -13.06 -13.08 0.96
CA ARG A 127 -12.51 -14.35 1.49
C ARG A 127 -11.00 -14.53 1.29
N TRP A 128 -10.27 -13.47 0.96
CA TRP A 128 -8.85 -13.59 0.63
C TRP A 128 -7.91 -13.44 1.82
N GLY A 129 -8.40 -12.95 2.97
CA GLY A 129 -7.64 -12.90 4.21
C GLY A 129 -7.80 -14.18 5.02
N LYS A 130 -6.76 -15.00 5.09
CA LYS A 130 -6.64 -16.12 6.02
C LYS A 130 -5.69 -15.75 7.14
N ASN A 131 -6.17 -15.73 8.38
CA ASN A 131 -5.31 -15.55 9.54
C ASN A 131 -5.56 -16.64 10.58
N SER A 132 -4.55 -16.89 11.40
CA SER A 132 -4.68 -17.67 12.62
C SER A 132 -4.56 -16.73 13.82
N LEU A 133 -5.16 -17.11 14.94
CA LEU A 133 -4.94 -16.47 16.23
C LEU A 133 -3.91 -17.29 17.00
N ARG A 134 -2.98 -16.63 17.67
CA ARG A 134 -2.02 -17.25 18.58
C ARG A 134 -2.14 -16.62 19.97
N PHE A 135 -1.88 -17.42 20.99
CA PHE A 135 -1.71 -16.94 22.35
C PHE A 135 -0.22 -16.77 22.61
N GLU A 136 0.16 -15.61 23.12
CA GLU A 136 1.53 -15.28 23.44
C GLU A 136 1.61 -14.76 24.87
N ILE A 137 2.76 -14.98 25.51
CA ILE A 137 3.05 -14.52 26.86
C ILE A 137 4.23 -13.56 26.73
N ASN A 138 4.04 -12.31 27.15
CA ASN A 138 5.12 -11.32 27.12
C ASN A 138 6.11 -11.52 28.30
N ASP A 139 7.18 -10.74 28.33
CA ASP A 139 8.21 -10.82 29.40
C ASP A 139 7.66 -10.59 30.81
N SER A 140 6.51 -9.91 30.94
CA SER A 140 5.84 -9.69 32.23
C SER A 140 4.92 -10.84 32.66
N GLY A 141 4.82 -11.91 31.85
CA GLY A 141 3.93 -13.05 32.11
C GLY A 141 2.47 -12.81 31.70
N SER A 142 2.16 -11.68 31.05
CA SER A 142 0.79 -11.38 30.60
C SER A 142 0.48 -12.11 29.30
N VAL A 143 -0.66 -12.80 29.26
CA VAL A 143 -1.16 -13.49 28.06
C VAL A 143 -1.89 -12.49 27.16
N PHE A 144 -1.60 -12.50 25.87
CA PHE A 144 -2.33 -11.74 24.86
C PHE A 144 -2.60 -12.59 23.62
N VAL A 145 -3.54 -12.11 22.79
CA VAL A 145 -3.88 -12.74 21.51
C VAL A 145 -3.23 -11.93 20.39
N SER A 146 -2.49 -12.59 19.50
CA SER A 146 -1.89 -12.01 18.32
C SER A 146 -2.54 -12.56 17.05
N HIS A 147 -2.65 -11.71 16.02
CA HIS A 147 -2.96 -12.16 14.68
C HIS A 147 -1.69 -12.67 14.02
N ASN A 148 -1.76 -13.86 13.42
CA ASN A 148 -0.66 -14.48 12.70
C ASN A 148 -1.10 -14.73 11.24
N PRO A 149 -1.00 -13.72 10.37
CA PRO A 149 -1.25 -13.86 8.94
C PRO A 149 -0.17 -14.72 8.27
N PHE A 150 -0.55 -15.50 7.25
CA PHE A 150 0.36 -16.42 6.56
C PHE A 150 1.05 -15.80 5.36
N THR A 151 0.42 -14.79 4.76
CA THR A 151 0.87 -14.14 3.53
C THR A 151 0.82 -12.62 3.68
N LEU A 152 1.56 -11.88 2.86
CA LEU A 152 1.45 -10.40 2.86
C LEU A 152 0.04 -9.96 2.53
N ARG A 153 -0.65 -10.69 1.64
CA ARG A 153 -2.07 -10.49 1.38
C ARG A 153 -2.85 -10.56 2.70
N ASP A 154 -2.77 -11.67 3.43
CA ASP A 154 -3.50 -11.83 4.70
C ASP A 154 -3.13 -10.75 5.73
N ALA A 155 -1.87 -10.32 5.74
CA ALA A 155 -1.39 -9.27 6.60
C ALA A 155 -2.02 -7.90 6.26
N LEU A 156 -2.11 -7.55 4.98
CA LEU A 156 -2.77 -6.34 4.50
C LEU A 156 -4.25 -6.32 4.90
N TRP A 157 -4.92 -7.48 4.86
CA TRP A 157 -6.30 -7.65 5.28
C TRP A 157 -6.51 -7.32 6.76
N VAL A 158 -5.76 -8.00 7.63
CA VAL A 158 -5.86 -7.81 9.08
C VAL A 158 -5.53 -6.37 9.46
N GLU A 159 -4.43 -5.82 8.94
CA GLU A 159 -4.04 -4.45 9.25
C GLU A 159 -5.07 -3.43 8.74
N PHE A 160 -5.77 -3.71 7.62
CA PHE A 160 -6.88 -2.85 7.20
C PHE A 160 -8.03 -2.87 8.21
N GLY A 161 -8.42 -4.05 8.72
CA GLY A 161 -9.44 -4.18 9.76
C GLY A 161 -9.05 -3.45 11.04
N GLU A 162 -7.80 -3.57 11.47
CA GLU A 162 -7.29 -2.85 12.65
C GLU A 162 -7.27 -1.34 12.45
N MET A 163 -6.84 -0.85 11.28
CA MET A 163 -6.87 0.56 10.92
C MET A 163 -8.29 1.12 11.01
N VAL A 164 -9.28 0.39 10.48
CA VAL A 164 -10.70 0.78 10.58
C VAL A 164 -11.15 0.84 12.05
N ALA A 165 -10.84 -0.20 12.84
CA ALA A 165 -11.21 -0.27 14.25
C ALA A 165 -10.59 0.86 15.10
N ARG A 166 -9.37 1.28 14.76
CA ARG A 166 -8.65 2.40 15.39
C ARG A 166 -9.11 3.78 14.89
N GLY A 167 -9.92 3.84 13.82
CA GLY A 167 -10.34 5.10 13.21
C GLY A 167 -9.17 5.84 12.55
N GLU A 168 -8.16 5.12 12.07
CA GLU A 168 -6.95 5.70 11.50
C GLU A 168 -7.20 6.26 10.10
N ASN A 169 -6.85 7.53 9.93
CA ASN A 169 -6.99 8.20 8.64
C ASN A 169 -5.63 8.45 8.02
N HIS A 170 -5.39 7.84 6.86
CA HIS A 170 -4.15 8.02 6.10
C HIS A 170 -4.30 9.10 5.04
N GLN A 171 -3.26 9.91 4.85
CA GLN A 171 -3.23 11.00 3.86
C GLN A 171 -1.97 10.97 3.03
N VAL A 172 -2.05 11.44 1.78
CA VAL A 172 -0.89 11.62 0.89
C VAL A 172 -0.25 12.98 1.15
N CYS A 173 1.04 13.01 1.44
CA CYS A 173 1.77 14.26 1.53
C CYS A 173 1.85 14.94 0.16
N ALA A 174 1.41 16.20 0.05
CA ALA A 174 1.40 16.96 -1.19
C ALA A 174 2.81 17.34 -1.72
N GLU A 175 3.87 17.14 -0.91
CA GLU A 175 5.25 17.40 -1.31
C GLU A 175 5.96 16.14 -1.80
N CYS A 176 5.97 15.08 -0.99
CA CYS A 176 6.72 13.86 -1.31
C CYS A 176 5.87 12.71 -1.87
N GLY A 177 4.53 12.85 -1.89
CA GLY A 177 3.62 11.80 -2.39
C GLY A 177 3.50 10.57 -1.49
N VAL A 178 4.14 10.57 -0.31
CA VAL A 178 4.11 9.42 0.62
C VAL A 178 2.84 9.45 1.47
N TRP A 179 2.21 8.29 1.65
CA TRP A 179 1.11 8.10 2.59
C TRP A 179 1.61 8.12 4.04
N TYR A 180 0.91 8.84 4.91
CA TYR A 180 1.23 8.94 6.33
C TYR A 180 -0.04 9.10 7.19
N MET A 181 0.08 8.80 8.49
CA MET A 181 -0.96 9.07 9.47
C MET A 181 -0.70 10.45 10.10
N PRO A 182 -1.60 11.43 9.97
CA PRO A 182 -1.41 12.74 10.56
C PRO A 182 -1.74 12.71 12.07
N ASP A 183 -0.91 13.36 12.88
CA ASP A 183 -1.15 13.49 14.34
C ASP A 183 -2.44 14.26 14.68
N ARG A 184 -2.93 15.07 13.74
CA ARG A 184 -4.08 15.96 13.93
C ARG A 184 -5.01 15.86 12.74
N GLN A 185 -6.31 15.92 13.03
CA GLN A 185 -7.32 16.02 11.99
C GLN A 185 -7.11 17.28 11.13
N ARG A 186 -7.36 17.11 9.84
CA ARG A 186 -7.23 18.17 8.83
C ARG A 186 -8.22 19.30 9.14
N ARG A 187 -7.76 20.55 9.06
CA ARG A 187 -8.66 21.71 8.99
C ARG A 187 -9.42 21.64 7.67
N SER A 188 -10.75 21.68 7.72
CA SER A 188 -11.67 21.52 6.58
C SER A 188 -11.27 22.30 5.31
N ASN A 189 -10.64 23.48 5.46
CA ASN A 189 -10.32 24.37 4.34
C ASN A 189 -8.91 24.21 3.75
N SER A 190 -8.04 23.38 4.33
CA SER A 190 -6.67 23.21 3.80
C SER A 190 -6.70 22.35 2.55
N LYS A 191 -6.24 22.82 1.37
CA LYS A 191 -6.20 21.99 0.14
C LYS A 191 -5.13 20.91 0.17
N ASN A 192 -4.01 21.18 0.83
CA ASN A 192 -2.82 20.34 0.86
C ASN A 192 -2.48 19.94 2.29
N VAL A 193 -1.94 18.73 2.46
CA VAL A 193 -1.51 18.16 3.73
C VAL A 193 -0.08 17.64 3.60
N PHE A 194 0.68 17.69 4.69
CA PHE A 194 2.13 17.43 4.69
C PHE A 194 2.53 16.55 5.86
N CYS A 195 3.40 15.57 5.60
CA CYS A 195 3.94 14.70 6.65
C CYS A 195 4.95 15.40 7.56
N SER A 196 5.44 16.60 7.19
CA SER A 196 6.32 17.40 8.04
C SER A 196 6.20 18.90 7.75
N ALA A 197 6.60 19.72 8.73
CA ALA A 197 6.71 21.16 8.55
C ALA A 197 7.73 21.54 7.45
N SER A 198 8.81 20.77 7.32
CA SER A 198 9.81 20.93 6.26
C SER A 198 9.18 20.79 4.88
N HIS A 199 8.37 19.75 4.67
CA HIS A 199 7.66 19.54 3.40
C HIS A 199 6.65 20.64 3.11
N SER A 200 5.94 21.14 4.12
CA SER A 200 5.04 22.28 3.95
C SER A 200 5.78 23.55 3.50
N LYS A 201 6.94 23.85 4.10
CA LYS A 201 7.79 24.98 3.73
C LYS A 201 8.35 24.83 2.31
N ASN A 202 8.84 23.64 1.95
CA ASN A 202 9.37 23.36 0.61
C ASN A 202 8.30 23.53 -0.47
N PHE A 203 7.11 22.98 -0.24
CA PHE A 203 5.97 23.13 -1.14
C PHE A 203 5.61 24.62 -1.35
N HIS A 204 5.56 25.40 -0.28
CA HIS A 204 5.25 26.83 -0.35
C HIS A 204 6.30 27.61 -1.14
N ASN A 205 7.59 27.35 -0.88
CA ASN A 205 8.70 27.96 -1.61
C ASN A 205 8.66 27.64 -3.11
N ARG A 206 8.37 26.37 -3.46
CA ARG A 206 8.22 25.95 -4.86
C ARG A 206 7.06 26.70 -5.53
N LYS A 207 5.89 26.77 -4.87
CA LYS A 207 4.73 27.50 -5.40
C LYS A 207 4.98 28.99 -5.59
N ILE A 208 5.72 29.64 -4.68
CA ILE A 208 6.12 31.04 -4.84
C ILE A 208 7.03 31.20 -6.07
N LYS A 209 7.97 30.28 -6.28
CA LYS A 209 8.89 30.32 -7.42
C LYS A 209 8.13 30.16 -8.75
N GLU A 210 7.27 29.15 -8.83
CA GLU A 210 6.41 28.88 -10.00
C GLU A 210 5.56 30.12 -10.36
N SER A 211 4.90 30.73 -9.38
CA SER A 211 4.07 31.93 -9.62
C SER A 211 4.88 33.14 -10.09
N LYS A 212 6.14 33.28 -9.64
CA LYS A 212 7.03 34.35 -10.12
C LYS A 212 7.49 34.11 -11.55
N GLU A 213 7.71 32.86 -11.95
CA GLU A 213 8.09 32.49 -13.31
C GLU A 213 6.94 32.70 -14.28
N GLU A 214 5.72 32.28 -13.93
CA GLU A 214 4.51 32.51 -14.72
C GLU A 214 4.27 34.01 -14.99
N LYS A 215 4.43 34.86 -13.98
CA LYS A 215 4.27 36.32 -14.14
C LYS A 215 5.33 36.94 -15.05
N LYS A 216 6.55 36.38 -15.11
CA LYS A 216 7.59 36.86 -16.02
C LYS A 216 7.26 36.56 -17.48
N ILE A 217 6.71 35.37 -17.76
CA ILE A 217 6.31 34.97 -19.11
C ILE A 217 5.19 35.88 -19.64
N VAL A 218 4.18 36.16 -18.82
CA VAL A 218 3.08 37.06 -19.23
C VAL A 218 3.56 38.49 -19.53
N LEU A 219 4.63 38.95 -18.87
CA LEU A 219 5.20 40.28 -19.09
C LEU A 219 6.19 40.34 -20.27
N SER A 220 6.71 39.21 -20.76
CA SER A 220 7.58 39.18 -21.94
C SER A 220 6.82 39.06 -23.26
N ASP A 221 5.55 38.66 -23.20
CA ASP A 221 4.72 38.36 -24.38
C ASP A 221 3.72 39.49 -24.73
N GLY A 222 3.71 40.60 -23.98
CA GLY A 222 2.85 41.77 -24.20
C GLY A 222 3.64 43.05 -24.35
#